data_AF-D4DNR8-F1
#
_entry.id   AF-D4DNR8-F1
#
_cell.length_a   1.000
_cell.length_b   1.000
_cell.length_c   1.000
_cell.angle_alpha   90.00
_cell.angle_beta   90.00
_cell.angle_gamma   90.00
#
_symmetry.space_group_name_H-M   'P 1'
#
loop_
_entity.id
_entity.type
_entity.pdbx_description
1 polymer ?
#
loop_
_entity_poly.entity_id
_entity_poly.type
_entity_poly.pdbx_seq_one_letter_code
_entity_poly.pdbx_strand_id
1 'polypeptide(L)'
;MRDSFALQRYGKENGIAWLTERTFELEQDDVEAVAAVAVGITQADGYYLAFQDAGIAVFALRDPRLKQALAAENPARATVVIPEMVATFVLYRQHEAVAEYLRQADYQIEQSENGKHISIAAQRNGSVLKADFEDGFFRDLSARLQK
;
A
#
# COMPACT_ATOMS: atom_id res chain seq x y z
N MET A 1 -16.24 15.05 -9.60
CA MET A 1 -17.59 14.95 -8.97
C MET A 1 -18.13 13.52 -8.94
N ARG A 2 -18.15 12.77 -10.05
CA ARG A 2 -18.58 11.35 -10.04
C ARG A 2 -17.82 10.50 -9.02
N ASP A 3 -16.51 10.67 -8.92
CA ASP A 3 -15.67 9.87 -8.00
C ASP A 3 -15.89 10.22 -6.52
N SER A 4 -16.32 11.46 -6.22
CA SER A 4 -16.66 11.89 -4.86
C SER A 4 -17.93 11.19 -4.34
N PHE A 5 -18.93 10.96 -5.21
CA PHE A 5 -20.10 10.16 -4.84
C PHE A 5 -19.77 8.67 -4.65
N ALA A 6 -18.82 8.14 -5.42
CA ALA A 6 -18.34 6.76 -5.25
C ALA A 6 -17.64 6.58 -3.88
N LEU A 7 -16.76 7.52 -3.52
CA LEU A 7 -16.12 7.60 -2.20
C LEU A 7 -17.15 7.64 -1.07
N GLN A 8 -18.14 8.54 -1.18
CA GLN A 8 -19.16 8.70 -0.16
C GLN A 8 -20.06 7.46 0.00
N ARG A 9 -20.39 6.79 -1.12
CA ARG A 9 -21.14 5.54 -1.11
C ARG A 9 -20.35 4.42 -0.46
N TYR A 10 -19.08 4.25 -0.84
CA TYR A 10 -18.18 3.26 -0.23
C TYR A 10 -18.03 3.49 1.28
N GLY A 11 -17.91 4.75 1.70
CA GLY A 11 -17.87 5.12 3.10
C GLY A 11 -19.12 4.71 3.87
N LYS A 12 -20.31 4.93 3.30
CA LYS A 12 -21.58 4.50 3.92
C LYS A 12 -21.71 2.98 4.00
N GLU A 13 -21.32 2.27 2.95
CA GLU A 13 -21.41 0.80 2.89
C GLU A 13 -20.48 0.13 3.91
N ASN A 14 -19.36 0.76 4.27
CA ASN A 14 -18.33 0.18 5.15
C ASN A 14 -18.18 0.87 6.52
N GLY A 15 -19.04 1.84 6.85
CA GLY A 15 -18.98 2.56 8.13
C GLY A 15 -17.75 3.44 8.32
N ILE A 16 -17.21 4.01 7.23
CA ILE A 16 -15.99 4.83 7.23
C ILE A 16 -16.40 6.30 7.35
N ALA A 17 -16.41 6.82 8.58
CA ALA A 17 -16.92 8.16 8.92
C ALA A 17 -16.33 9.27 8.04
N TRP A 18 -15.01 9.29 7.86
CA TRP A 18 -14.31 10.34 7.11
C TRP A 18 -14.62 10.41 5.61
N LEU A 19 -15.16 9.33 5.03
CA LEU A 19 -15.64 9.34 3.65
C LEU A 19 -17.07 9.89 3.51
N THR A 20 -17.77 10.10 4.63
CA THR A 20 -19.18 10.49 4.65
C THR A 20 -19.46 11.83 5.34
N GLU A 21 -18.60 12.22 6.27
CA GLU A 21 -18.72 13.45 7.06
C GLU A 21 -18.13 14.67 6.34
N ARG A 22 -18.68 15.86 6.63
CA ARG A 22 -18.26 17.12 5.99
C ARG A 22 -16.92 17.63 6.52
N THR A 23 -16.60 17.29 7.76
CA THR A 23 -15.40 17.69 8.49
C THR A 23 -15.04 16.52 9.39
N PHE A 24 -13.77 16.14 9.41
CA PHE A 24 -13.26 15.11 10.30
C PHE A 24 -11.83 15.48 10.71
N GLU A 25 -11.44 15.16 11.93
CA GLU A 25 -10.09 15.39 12.42
C GLU A 25 -9.19 14.26 11.92
N LEU A 26 -8.16 14.62 11.14
CA LEU A 26 -7.07 13.74 10.71
C LEU A 26 -5.88 13.94 11.64
N GLU A 27 -5.33 12.85 12.18
CA GLU A 27 -3.95 12.89 12.65
C GLU A 27 -3.01 12.84 11.43
N GLN A 28 -1.75 13.24 11.63
CA GLN A 28 -0.78 13.27 10.53
C GLN A 28 -0.63 11.89 9.88
N ASP A 29 -0.65 10.82 10.68
CA ASP A 29 -0.49 9.44 10.23
C ASP A 29 -1.72 8.90 9.45
N ASP A 30 -2.87 9.58 9.54
CA ASP A 30 -4.08 9.20 8.81
C ASP A 30 -4.07 9.70 7.35
N VAL A 31 -3.21 10.69 7.04
CA VAL A 31 -3.15 11.34 5.73
C VAL A 31 -2.71 10.37 4.65
N GLU A 32 -1.74 9.51 4.95
CA GLU A 32 -1.25 8.47 4.05
C GLU A 32 -2.30 7.39 3.81
N ALA A 33 -3.11 7.05 4.82
CA ALA A 33 -4.23 6.13 4.66
C ALA A 33 -5.30 6.72 3.73
N VAL A 34 -5.62 8.00 3.89
CA VAL A 34 -6.52 8.73 2.95
C VAL A 34 -5.96 8.70 1.54
N ALA A 35 -4.65 8.93 1.39
CA ALA A 35 -3.99 8.94 0.10
C ALA A 35 -3.99 7.56 -0.58
N ALA A 36 -3.72 6.49 0.17
CA ALA A 36 -3.80 5.12 -0.33
C ALA A 36 -5.22 4.76 -0.79
N VAL A 37 -6.24 5.14 -0.02
CA VAL A 37 -7.66 4.94 -0.40
C VAL A 37 -8.01 5.71 -1.66
N ALA A 38 -7.57 6.97 -1.78
CA ALA A 38 -7.80 7.78 -2.97
C ALA A 38 -7.15 7.16 -4.21
N VAL A 39 -5.93 6.64 -4.10
CA VAL A 39 -5.25 5.91 -5.19
C VAL A 39 -6.02 4.67 -5.60
N GLY A 40 -6.45 3.85 -4.63
CA GLY A 40 -7.22 2.64 -4.90
C GLY A 40 -8.54 2.91 -5.60
N ILE A 41 -9.31 3.90 -5.13
CA ILE A 41 -10.62 4.22 -5.70
C ILE A 41 -10.51 4.85 -7.08
N THR A 42 -9.50 5.68 -7.31
CA THR A 42 -9.29 6.34 -8.61
C THR A 42 -8.48 5.51 -9.59
N GLN A 43 -7.98 4.34 -9.18
CA GLN A 43 -7.06 3.52 -9.97
C GLN A 43 -5.89 4.38 -10.48
N ALA A 44 -5.32 5.17 -9.57
CA ALA A 44 -4.16 6.00 -9.84
C ALA A 44 -2.87 5.19 -9.66
N ASP A 45 -1.75 5.77 -10.10
CA ASP A 45 -0.43 5.14 -10.08
C ASP A 45 0.38 5.52 -8.83
N GLY A 46 -0.15 6.44 -8.03
CA GLY A 46 0.45 6.94 -6.79
C GLY A 46 -0.23 8.21 -6.31
N TYR A 47 0.31 8.82 -5.27
CA TYR A 47 -0.19 10.08 -4.73
C TYR A 47 0.93 11.09 -4.48
N TYR A 48 0.55 12.36 -4.39
CA TYR A 48 1.40 13.45 -3.92
C TYR A 48 0.67 14.24 -2.85
N LEU A 49 1.34 14.49 -1.73
CA LEU A 49 0.85 15.31 -0.64
C LEU A 49 1.39 16.74 -0.80
N ALA A 50 0.50 17.72 -0.92
CA ALA A 50 0.86 19.12 -0.84
C ALA A 50 0.41 19.69 0.51
N PHE A 51 1.39 20.02 1.35
CA PHE A 51 1.16 20.64 2.65
C PHE A 51 0.96 22.15 2.46
N GLN A 52 -0.13 22.69 2.99
CA GLN A 52 -0.43 24.12 3.02
C GLN A 52 -0.80 24.54 4.45
N ASP A 53 -0.65 25.83 4.77
CA ASP A 53 -0.99 26.36 6.09
C ASP A 53 -2.45 26.08 6.51
N ALA A 54 -3.34 25.92 5.51
CA ALA A 54 -4.76 25.65 5.71
C ALA A 54 -5.16 24.16 5.66
N GLY A 55 -4.20 23.25 5.46
CA GLY A 55 -4.44 21.81 5.41
C GLY A 55 -3.58 21.06 4.38
N ILE A 56 -3.90 19.78 4.16
CA ILE A 56 -3.16 18.92 3.23
C ILE A 56 -4.03 18.61 2.02
N ALA A 57 -3.51 18.83 0.81
CA ALA A 57 -4.13 18.40 -0.42
C ALA A 57 -3.50 17.09 -0.89
N VAL A 58 -4.35 16.08 -1.11
CA VAL A 58 -3.96 14.78 -1.65
C VAL A 58 -4.26 14.74 -3.15
N PHE A 59 -3.24 14.55 -3.96
CA PHE A 59 -3.38 14.40 -5.41
C PHE A 59 -3.15 12.95 -5.81
N ALA A 60 -4.19 12.26 -6.28
CA ALA A 60 -4.03 10.97 -6.93
C ALA A 60 -3.49 11.19 -8.35
N LEU A 61 -2.35 10.57 -8.66
CA LEU A 61 -1.59 10.81 -9.89
C LEU A 61 -1.71 9.62 -10.84
N ARG A 62 -2.04 9.90 -12.10
CA ARG A 62 -1.80 8.97 -13.20
C ARG A 62 -0.57 9.43 -13.95
N ASP A 63 0.52 8.71 -13.79
CA ASP A 63 1.81 9.05 -14.37
C ASP A 63 2.50 7.77 -14.85
N PRO A 64 2.65 7.59 -16.18
CA PRO A 64 3.33 6.43 -16.74
C PRO A 64 4.75 6.23 -16.22
N ARG A 65 5.41 7.30 -15.75
CA ARG A 65 6.75 7.22 -15.17
C ARG A 65 6.75 6.47 -13.84
N LEU A 66 5.68 6.57 -13.04
CA LEU A 66 5.53 5.80 -11.81
C LEU A 66 5.37 4.31 -12.12
N LYS A 67 4.54 3.98 -13.13
CA LYS A 67 4.43 2.59 -13.62
C LYS A 67 5.75 2.06 -14.15
N GLN A 68 6.49 2.86 -14.91
CA GLN A 68 7.81 2.46 -15.43
C GLN A 68 8.82 2.25 -14.31
N ALA A 69 8.82 3.11 -13.29
CA ALA A 69 9.70 2.96 -12.12
C ALA A 69 9.37 1.67 -11.34
N LEU A 70 8.09 1.33 -11.22
CA LEU A 70 7.66 0.08 -10.58
C LEU A 70 7.91 -1.16 -11.47
N ALA A 71 7.80 -1.03 -12.78
CA ALA A 71 8.17 -2.11 -13.70
C ALA A 71 9.69 -2.38 -13.67
N ALA A 72 10.50 -1.32 -13.54
CA ALA A 72 11.94 -1.38 -13.34
C ALA A 72 12.34 -1.83 -11.92
N GLU A 73 11.37 -2.07 -11.03
CA GLU A 73 11.62 -2.68 -9.73
C GLU A 73 12.41 -3.98 -9.90
N ASN A 74 13.34 -4.23 -8.98
CA ASN A 74 14.09 -5.47 -8.96
C ASN A 74 14.05 -6.11 -7.56
N PRO A 75 14.28 -7.43 -7.47
CA PRO A 75 14.29 -8.16 -6.20
C PRO A 75 15.19 -7.59 -5.11
N ALA A 76 16.31 -6.94 -5.44
CA ALA A 76 17.16 -6.32 -4.43
C ALA A 76 16.52 -5.05 -3.84
N ARG A 77 15.83 -4.24 -4.63
CA ARG A 77 15.16 -3.04 -4.14
C ARG A 77 13.97 -3.38 -3.23
N ALA A 78 13.21 -4.44 -3.54
CA ALA A 78 12.13 -4.92 -2.69
C ALA A 78 12.60 -5.28 -1.26
N THR A 79 13.83 -5.76 -1.10
CA THR A 79 14.41 -6.05 0.23
C THR A 79 14.68 -4.82 1.09
N VAL A 80 14.72 -3.63 0.49
CA VAL A 80 14.89 -2.35 1.19
C VAL A 80 13.55 -1.66 1.37
N VAL A 81 12.76 -1.61 0.29
CA VAL A 81 11.48 -0.89 0.26
C VAL A 81 10.46 -1.51 1.21
N ILE A 82 10.33 -2.84 1.28
CA ILE A 82 9.29 -3.48 2.10
C ILE A 82 9.51 -3.18 3.59
N PRO A 83 10.70 -3.40 4.19
CA PRO A 83 10.95 -3.06 5.59
C PRO A 83 10.80 -1.56 5.87
N GLU A 84 11.26 -0.69 4.96
CA GLU A 84 11.13 0.76 5.11
C GLU A 84 9.67 1.20 5.09
N MET A 85 8.87 0.65 4.17
CA MET A 85 7.45 0.95 4.02
C MET A 85 6.67 0.57 5.29
N VAL A 86 6.86 -0.64 5.83
CA VAL A 86 6.16 -1.08 7.05
C VAL A 86 6.62 -0.36 8.31
N ALA A 87 7.85 0.18 8.33
CA ALA A 87 8.38 0.95 9.44
C ALA A 87 7.95 2.42 9.41
N THR A 88 7.75 2.98 8.21
CA THR A 88 7.45 4.40 8.01
C THR A 88 5.96 4.70 8.14
N PHE A 89 5.10 3.79 7.66
CA PHE A 89 3.67 4.04 7.55
C PHE A 89 2.86 3.21 8.55
N VAL A 90 1.81 3.82 9.12
CA VAL A 90 0.80 3.10 9.89
C VAL A 90 -0.11 2.34 8.93
N LEU A 91 0.33 1.15 8.54
CA LEU A 91 -0.40 0.30 7.61
C LEU A 91 -1.33 -0.66 8.36
N TYR A 92 -2.63 -0.41 8.26
CA TYR A 92 -3.64 -1.41 8.64
C TYR A 92 -3.45 -2.65 7.77
N ARG A 93 -3.37 -3.83 8.40
CA ARG A 93 -3.13 -5.13 7.73
C ARG A 93 -1.88 -5.12 6.84
N GLN A 94 -0.72 -4.94 7.47
CA GLN A 94 0.58 -4.83 6.78
C GLN A 94 0.83 -5.89 5.70
N HIS A 95 0.37 -7.14 5.92
CA HIS A 95 0.50 -8.21 4.94
C HIS A 95 -0.25 -7.94 3.62
N GLU A 96 -1.42 -7.30 3.66
CA GLU A 96 -2.18 -6.94 2.45
C GLU A 96 -1.45 -5.85 1.66
N ALA A 97 -0.89 -4.85 2.35
CA ALA A 97 -0.09 -3.79 1.72
C ALA A 97 1.18 -4.34 1.05
N VAL A 98 1.88 -5.25 1.73
CA VAL A 98 3.06 -5.93 1.17
C VAL A 98 2.68 -6.83 -0.02
N ALA A 99 1.58 -7.59 0.09
CA ALA A 99 1.07 -8.39 -1.01
C ALA A 99 0.74 -7.52 -2.23
N GLU A 100 0.12 -6.37 -2.02
CA GLU A 100 -0.24 -5.45 -3.09
C GLU A 100 0.97 -4.84 -3.76
N TYR A 101 1.96 -4.37 -3.00
CA TYR A 101 3.24 -3.93 -3.55
C TYR A 101 3.87 -5.00 -4.45
N LEU A 102 3.94 -6.24 -3.97
CA LEU A 102 4.52 -7.36 -4.71
C LEU A 102 3.74 -7.68 -5.99
N ARG A 103 2.40 -7.64 -5.96
CA ARG A 103 1.58 -7.82 -7.17
C ARG A 103 1.81 -6.72 -8.19
N GLN A 104 1.84 -5.46 -7.76
CA GLN A 104 2.06 -4.33 -8.67
C GLN A 104 3.49 -4.33 -9.25
N ALA A 105 4.46 -4.85 -8.49
CA ALA A 105 5.82 -5.08 -8.94
C ALA A 105 6.00 -6.39 -9.74
N ASP A 106 4.91 -7.02 -10.18
CA ASP A 106 4.88 -8.20 -11.07
C ASP A 106 5.52 -9.46 -10.47
N TYR A 107 5.39 -9.65 -9.15
CA TYR A 107 5.73 -10.91 -8.50
C TYR A 107 4.55 -11.88 -8.54
N GLN A 108 4.85 -13.15 -8.76
CA GLN A 108 3.92 -14.23 -8.46
C GLN A 108 3.95 -14.48 -6.95
N ILE A 109 2.81 -14.37 -6.28
CA ILE A 109 2.75 -14.52 -4.82
C ILE A 109 1.89 -15.72 -4.41
N GLU A 110 2.34 -16.39 -3.36
CA GLU A 110 1.59 -17.41 -2.62
C GLU A 110 1.53 -16.97 -1.15
N GLN A 111 0.32 -16.92 -0.59
CA GLN A 111 0.10 -16.56 0.80
C GLN A 111 -0.41 -17.77 1.57
N SER A 112 0.15 -18.00 2.75
CA SER A 112 -0.28 -19.03 3.69
C SER A 112 -0.59 -18.41 5.04
N GLU A 113 -1.66 -18.86 5.68
CA GLU A 113 -2.09 -18.42 7.00
C GLU A 113 -2.20 -19.62 7.94
N ASN A 114 -1.60 -19.50 9.13
CA ASN A 114 -1.67 -20.51 10.17
C ASN A 114 -1.89 -19.83 11.52
N GLY A 115 -3.16 -19.71 11.92
CA GLY A 115 -3.54 -18.96 13.11
C GLY A 115 -3.19 -17.48 12.94
N LYS A 116 -2.26 -16.99 13.76
CA LYS A 116 -1.83 -15.59 13.74
C LYS A 116 -0.60 -15.32 12.88
N HIS A 117 -0.02 -16.39 12.34
CA HIS A 117 1.14 -16.35 11.48
C HIS A 117 0.68 -16.28 10.02
N ILE A 118 1.20 -15.29 9.27
CA ILE A 118 0.99 -15.16 7.83
C ILE A 118 2.36 -15.14 7.15
N SER A 119 2.52 -15.92 6.09
CA SER A 119 3.73 -15.94 5.26
C SER A 119 3.35 -15.65 3.81
N ILE A 120 4.11 -14.77 3.17
CA ILE A 120 4.01 -14.47 1.74
C ILE A 120 5.30 -14.91 1.06
N ALA A 121 5.21 -15.90 0.18
CA ALA A 121 6.29 -16.26 -0.73
C ALA A 121 6.05 -15.56 -2.08
N ALA A 122 7.05 -14.85 -2.60
CA ALA A 122 6.96 -14.10 -3.83
C ALA A 122 8.12 -14.44 -4.77
N GLN A 123 7.82 -14.68 -6.04
CA GLN A 123 8.80 -15.07 -7.05
C GLN A 123 8.78 -14.12 -8.24
N ARG A 124 9.97 -13.71 -8.68
CA ARG A 124 10.16 -12.92 -9.90
C ARG A 124 11.57 -13.15 -10.45
N ASN A 125 11.66 -13.46 -11.75
CA ASN A 125 12.94 -13.66 -12.46
C ASN A 125 13.92 -14.56 -11.68
N GLY A 126 13.44 -15.73 -11.23
CA GLY A 126 14.21 -16.70 -10.46
C GLY A 126 14.63 -16.28 -9.04
N SER A 127 14.33 -15.05 -8.64
CA SER A 127 14.50 -14.58 -7.26
C SER A 127 13.26 -14.90 -6.43
N VAL A 128 13.49 -15.22 -5.15
CA VAL A 128 12.43 -15.54 -4.19
C VAL A 128 12.54 -14.61 -2.99
N LEU A 129 11.42 -14.01 -2.59
CA LEU A 129 11.26 -13.26 -1.36
C LEU A 129 10.28 -14.00 -0.45
N LYS A 130 10.54 -13.99 0.85
CA LYS A 130 9.62 -14.51 1.86
C LYS A 130 9.44 -13.48 2.97
N ALA A 131 8.22 -12.96 3.10
CA ALA A 131 7.84 -12.04 4.16
C ALA A 131 6.98 -12.77 5.18
N ASP A 132 7.32 -12.62 6.45
CA ASP A 132 6.63 -13.26 7.58
C ASP A 132 5.97 -12.19 8.46
N PHE A 133 4.76 -12.47 8.90
CA PHE A 133 3.94 -11.63 9.76
C PHE A 133 3.40 -12.44 10.93
N GLU A 134 3.31 -11.83 12.10
CA GLU A 134 2.77 -12.45 13.31
C GLU A 134 1.94 -11.43 14.08
N ASP A 135 0.73 -11.84 14.49
CA ASP A 135 -0.24 -10.95 15.14
C ASP A 135 -0.62 -9.74 14.25
N GLY A 136 -0.54 -9.90 12.93
CA GLY A 136 -0.84 -8.83 11.95
C GLY A 136 0.31 -7.86 11.68
N PHE A 137 1.47 -8.04 12.33
CA PHE A 137 2.64 -7.19 12.18
C PHE A 137 3.77 -7.90 11.44
N PHE A 138 4.49 -7.16 10.61
CA PHE A 138 5.69 -7.59 9.90
C PHE A 138 6.76 -8.05 10.90
N ARG A 139 7.40 -9.18 10.61
CA ARG A 139 8.44 -9.80 11.46
C ARG A 139 9.77 -9.90 10.77
N ASP A 140 9.77 -10.40 9.54
CA ASP A 140 11.00 -10.63 8.81
C ASP A 140 10.77 -10.63 7.29
N LEU A 141 11.84 -10.37 6.56
CA LEU A 141 11.93 -10.53 5.11
C LEU A 141 13.24 -11.21 4.76
N SER A 142 13.14 -12.40 4.18
CA SER A 142 14.28 -13.11 3.62
C SER A 142 14.22 -13.12 2.10
N ALA A 143 15.41 -13.18 1.48
CA ALA A 143 15.54 -13.12 0.03
C ALA A 143 16.60 -14.09 -0.48
N ARG A 144 16.27 -14.78 -1.56
CA ARG A 144 17.21 -15.52 -2.41
C ARG A 144 17.20 -14.87 -3.78
N LEU A 145 18.19 -14.01 -4.02
CA LEU A 145 18.31 -13.28 -5.28
C LEU A 145 19.05 -14.13 -6.32
N GLN A 146 18.57 -14.11 -7.57
CA GLN A 146 19.34 -14.64 -8.69
C GLN A 146 20.57 -13.74 -8.92
N LYS A 147 21.75 -14.35 -9.10
CA LYS A 147 23.01 -13.65 -9.37
C LYS A 147 23.08 -13.12 -10.79
#